data_AF-A0AAD3MN07-F1
#
_entry.id   AF-A0AAD3MN07-F1
#
_cell.length_a   1.000
_cell.length_b   1.000
_cell.length_c   1.000
_cell.angle_alpha   90.00
_cell.angle_beta   90.00
_cell.angle_gamma   90.00
#
_symmetry.space_group_name_H-M   'P 1'
#
loop_
_entity.id
_entity.type
_entity.pdbx_description
1 polymer ?
#
loop_
_entity_poly.entity_id
_entity_poly.type
_entity_poly.pdbx_seq_one_letter_code
_entity_poly.pdbx_strand_id
1 'polypeptide(L)'
;MGSEKYLPELMAEKDTLDPSFQHSLRLLDQEIEKIQKDEGKEEEKFIDVVINKNMKLGQKVLIPVKQFPKFNFVGKLLGPRGNSLKRLQEDTLTKMSILGKGSMRDKEKEEELMQRARPNITT
;
A
#
# COMPACT_ATOMS: atom_id res chain seq x y z
N MET A 1 -7.97 -5.40 -23.98
CA MET A 1 -8.77 -4.93 -25.15
C MET A 1 -9.89 -3.93 -24.79
N GLY A 2 -10.01 -3.45 -23.55
CA GLY A 2 -11.04 -2.44 -23.19
C GLY A 2 -10.52 -1.03 -22.90
N SER A 3 -9.20 -0.82 -22.75
CA SER A 3 -8.64 0.44 -22.26
C SER A 3 -8.50 1.54 -23.30
N GLU A 4 -8.27 1.21 -24.58
CA GLU A 4 -8.02 2.21 -25.63
C GLU A 4 -9.25 3.06 -25.99
N LYS A 5 -10.46 2.56 -25.75
CA LYS A 5 -11.71 3.31 -25.97
C LYS A 5 -12.26 3.97 -24.70
N TYR A 6 -11.83 3.51 -23.54
CA TYR A 6 -12.38 3.92 -22.25
C TYR A 6 -12.03 5.37 -21.88
N LEU A 7 -10.80 5.81 -22.14
CA LEU A 7 -10.37 7.18 -21.84
C LEU A 7 -11.09 8.24 -22.72
N PRO A 8 -11.20 8.06 -24.06
CA PRO A 8 -12.00 8.95 -24.90
C PRO A 8 -13.47 9.05 -24.47
N GLU A 9 -14.08 7.94 -24.03
CA GLU A 9 -15.46 7.89 -23.55
C GLU A 9 -15.65 8.73 -22.27
N LEU A 10 -14.75 8.60 -21.28
CA LEU A 10 -14.77 9.39 -20.05
C LEU A 10 -14.60 10.89 -20.29
N MET A 11 -13.75 11.28 -21.25
CA MET A 11 -13.56 12.68 -21.63
C MET A 11 -14.81 13.25 -22.30
N ALA A 12 -15.47 12.48 -23.18
CA ALA A 12 -16.72 12.89 -23.82
C ALA A 12 -17.88 13.00 -22.81
N GLU A 13 -17.98 12.09 -21.83
CA GLU A 13 -18.97 12.21 -20.75
C GLU A 13 -18.73 13.44 -19.89
N LYS A 14 -17.47 13.77 -19.57
CA LYS A 14 -17.13 14.98 -18.83
C LYS A 14 -17.59 16.25 -19.55
N ASP A 15 -17.39 16.32 -20.87
CA ASP A 15 -17.73 17.51 -21.67
C ASP A 15 -19.25 17.67 -21.88
N THR A 16 -20.01 16.56 -21.81
CA THR A 16 -21.47 16.56 -22.00
C THR A 16 -22.26 16.65 -20.70
N LEU A 17 -21.64 16.34 -19.56
CA LEU A 17 -22.29 16.33 -18.26
C LEU A 17 -22.59 17.75 -17.76
N ASP A 18 -23.81 17.96 -17.27
CA ASP A 18 -24.23 19.24 -16.69
C ASP A 18 -23.36 19.60 -15.47
N PRO A 19 -22.76 20.81 -15.43
CA PRO A 19 -22.04 21.34 -14.27
C PRO A 19 -22.80 21.27 -12.94
N SER A 20 -24.12 21.13 -12.94
CA SER A 20 -24.89 20.93 -11.71
C SER A 20 -24.50 19.64 -10.95
N PHE A 21 -23.99 18.61 -11.63
CA PHE A 21 -23.57 17.34 -11.04
C PHE A 21 -22.11 17.38 -10.54
N GLN A 22 -21.87 18.21 -9.53
CA GLN A 22 -20.55 18.43 -8.92
C GLN A 22 -19.84 17.13 -8.48
N HIS A 23 -20.57 16.16 -7.93
CA HIS A 23 -19.98 14.90 -7.48
C HIS A 23 -19.61 13.97 -8.62
N SER A 24 -20.42 13.92 -9.67
CA SER A 24 -20.18 13.08 -10.85
C SER A 24 -19.01 13.60 -11.67
N LEU A 25 -18.90 14.92 -11.86
CA LEU A 25 -17.73 15.56 -12.47
C LEU A 25 -16.45 15.26 -11.68
N ARG A 26 -16.51 15.37 -10.34
CA ARG A 26 -15.37 15.04 -9.48
C ARG A 26 -14.92 13.58 -9.62
N LEU A 27 -15.86 12.64 -9.75
CA LEU A 27 -15.53 11.23 -9.92
C LEU A 27 -14.94 10.94 -11.31
N LEU A 28 -15.48 11.56 -12.37
CA LEU A 28 -14.94 11.48 -13.72
C LEU A 28 -13.51 12.03 -13.79
N ASP A 29 -13.26 13.20 -13.21
CA ASP A 29 -11.91 13.78 -13.12
C ASP A 29 -10.94 12.87 -12.38
N GLN A 30 -11.37 12.27 -11.27
CA GLN A 30 -10.55 11.30 -10.53
C GLN A 30 -10.24 10.05 -11.35
N GLU A 31 -11.18 9.55 -12.14
CA GLU A 31 -10.96 8.36 -12.96
C GLU A 31 -10.06 8.65 -14.16
N ILE A 32 -10.24 9.79 -14.83
CA ILE A 32 -9.35 10.27 -15.91
C ILE A 32 -7.92 10.42 -15.38
N GLU A 33 -7.73 11.04 -14.21
CA GLU A 33 -6.40 11.18 -13.61
C GLU A 33 -5.74 9.83 -13.29
N LYS A 34 -6.50 8.86 -12.75
CA LYS A 34 -5.96 7.53 -12.43
C LYS A 34 -5.50 6.79 -13.68
N ILE A 35 -6.25 6.88 -14.77
CA ILE A 35 -5.92 6.22 -16.04
C ILE A 35 -4.71 6.89 -16.68
N GLN A 36 -4.65 8.23 -16.68
CA GLN A 36 -3.52 8.99 -17.22
C GLN A 36 -2.21 8.79 -16.43
N LYS A 37 -2.30 8.63 -15.11
CA LYS A 37 -1.14 8.37 -14.24
C LYS A 37 -0.66 6.91 -14.26
N ASP A 38 -1.32 6.01 -15.00
CA ASP A 38 -1.04 4.56 -15.02
C ASP A 38 -1.16 3.90 -13.62
N GLU A 39 -1.78 4.60 -12.66
CA GLU A 39 -2.01 4.16 -11.28
C GLU A 39 -3.19 3.16 -11.18
N GLY A 40 -3.91 2.95 -12.28
CA GLY A 40 -5.04 2.02 -12.42
C GLY A 40 -4.68 0.66 -13.02
N LYS A 41 -3.39 0.35 -13.25
CA LYS A 41 -3.00 -1.03 -13.54
C LYS A 41 -3.26 -1.85 -12.27
N GLU A 42 -4.41 -2.54 -12.26
CA GLU A 42 -4.60 -3.73 -11.43
C GLU A 42 -3.29 -4.52 -11.50
N GLU A 43 -2.62 -4.64 -10.36
CA GLU A 43 -1.37 -5.39 -10.21
C GLU A 43 -1.44 -6.63 -11.09
N GLU A 44 -0.53 -6.72 -12.08
CA GLU A 44 -0.50 -7.72 -13.17
C GLU A 44 -1.33 -8.99 -12.86
N LYS A 45 -2.65 -8.99 -13.16
CA LYS A 45 -3.55 -10.11 -12.79
C LYS A 45 -3.18 -11.43 -13.45
N PHE A 46 -2.33 -11.38 -14.47
CA PHE A 46 -1.86 -12.53 -15.21
C PHE A 46 -0.34 -12.53 -15.27
N ILE A 47 0.23 -13.65 -14.86
CA ILE A 47 1.66 -13.89 -14.87
C ILE A 47 1.98 -14.59 -16.19
N ASP A 48 2.86 -14.00 -17.01
CA ASP A 48 3.40 -14.68 -18.18
C ASP A 48 4.45 -15.72 -17.71
N VAL A 49 4.04 -16.99 -17.73
CA VAL A 49 4.85 -18.13 -17.27
C VAL A 49 6.01 -18.44 -18.22
N VAL A 50 5.99 -17.95 -19.47
CA VAL A 50 7.04 -18.20 -20.47
C VAL A 50 8.22 -17.24 -20.26
N ILE A 51 7.94 -15.99 -19.89
CA ILE A 51 8.96 -14.95 -19.68
C ILE A 51 9.57 -15.01 -18.26
N ASN A 52 8.85 -15.59 -17.29
CA ASN A 52 9.28 -15.82 -15.91
C ASN A 52 9.95 -14.60 -15.25
N LYS A 53 9.26 -13.45 -15.33
CA LYS A 53 9.70 -12.17 -14.77
C LYS A 53 9.59 -12.18 -13.25
N ASN A 54 10.55 -11.57 -12.55
CA ASN A 54 10.48 -11.41 -11.10
C ASN A 54 9.24 -10.59 -10.68
N MET A 55 8.40 -11.18 -9.85
CA MET A 55 7.23 -10.53 -9.25
C MET A 55 7.50 -10.09 -7.82
N LYS A 56 6.83 -9.03 -7.39
CA LYS A 56 6.83 -8.58 -6.00
C LYS A 56 5.54 -9.04 -5.34
N LEU A 57 5.65 -9.85 -4.30
CA LEU A 57 4.53 -10.25 -3.45
C LEU A 57 4.69 -9.58 -2.09
N GLY A 58 3.61 -9.03 -1.55
CA GLY A 58 3.58 -8.38 -0.24
C GLY A 58 2.36 -8.81 0.55
N GLN A 59 2.55 -9.28 1.78
CA GLN A 59 1.47 -9.63 2.69
C GLN A 59 1.58 -8.82 3.98
N LYS A 60 0.47 -8.22 4.41
CA LYS A 60 0.36 -7.56 5.72
C LYS A 60 -0.15 -8.55 6.75
N VAL A 61 0.57 -8.66 7.87
CA VAL A 61 0.22 -9.54 8.99
C VAL A 61 0.02 -8.68 10.24
N LEU A 62 -1.16 -8.76 10.85
CA LEU A 62 -1.50 -8.00 12.04
C LEU A 62 -0.97 -8.69 13.30
N ILE A 63 -0.31 -7.92 14.16
CA ILE A 63 0.13 -8.39 15.49
C ILE A 63 -1.05 -8.24 16.48
N PRO A 64 -1.42 -9.30 17.24
CA PRO A 64 -2.59 -9.30 18.11
C PRO A 64 -2.35 -8.54 19.44
N VAL A 65 -1.92 -7.28 19.37
CA VAL A 65 -1.65 -6.41 20.53
C VAL A 65 -2.90 -6.13 21.38
N LYS A 66 -4.09 -6.17 20.77
CA LYS A 66 -5.37 -5.99 21.48
C LYS A 66 -5.69 -7.16 22.41
N GLN A 67 -5.31 -8.38 22.02
CA GLN A 67 -5.55 -9.59 22.80
C GLN A 67 -4.48 -9.77 23.89
N PHE A 68 -3.23 -9.40 23.59
CA PHE A 68 -2.11 -9.52 24.52
C PHE A 68 -1.38 -8.18 24.72
N PRO A 69 -1.98 -7.21 25.44
CA PRO A 69 -1.45 -5.86 25.57
C PRO A 69 -0.14 -5.79 26.37
N LYS A 70 0.14 -6.80 27.20
CA LYS A 70 1.35 -6.87 28.04
C LYS A 70 2.53 -7.58 27.35
N PHE A 71 2.32 -8.17 26.18
CA PHE A 71 3.35 -8.93 25.48
C PHE A 71 4.09 -8.06 24.46
N ASN A 72 5.43 -8.08 24.49
CA ASN A 72 6.25 -7.34 23.55
C ASN A 72 6.57 -8.18 22.31
N PHE A 73 5.66 -8.18 21.34
CA PHE A 73 5.83 -8.89 20.07
C PHE A 73 7.03 -8.36 19.26
N VAL A 74 7.18 -7.03 19.17
CA VAL A 74 8.25 -6.40 18.36
C VAL A 74 9.63 -6.78 18.90
N GLY A 75 9.82 -6.69 20.22
CA GLY A 75 11.06 -7.10 20.87
C GLY A 75 11.37 -8.59 20.69
N LYS A 76 10.35 -9.45 20.73
CA LYS A 76 10.50 -10.89 20.51
C LYS A 76 10.84 -11.22 19.05
N LEU A 77 10.23 -10.53 18.09
CA LEU A 77 10.47 -10.71 16.66
C LEU A 77 11.88 -10.26 16.26
N LEU A 78 12.30 -9.08 16.72
CA LEU A 78 13.65 -8.56 16.45
C LEU A 78 14.73 -9.40 17.15
N GLY A 79 14.50 -9.74 18.42
CA GLY A 79 15.52 -10.40 19.23
C GLY A 79 16.75 -9.50 19.49
N PRO A 80 17.82 -10.06 20.09
CA PRO A 80 19.01 -9.30 20.42
C PRO A 80 19.66 -8.74 19.15
N ARG A 81 19.83 -7.41 19.10
CA ARG A 81 20.39 -6.68 17.94
C ARG A 81 19.64 -6.90 16.61
N GLY A 82 18.40 -7.38 16.63
CA GLY A 82 17.66 -7.68 15.40
C GLY A 82 18.04 -9.01 14.73
N ASN A 83 18.90 -9.83 15.37
CA ASN A 83 19.41 -11.06 14.76
C ASN A 83 18.32 -12.10 14.50
N SER A 84 17.27 -12.15 15.33
CA SER A 84 16.18 -13.13 15.13
C SER A 84 15.39 -12.82 13.87
N LEU A 85 15.01 -11.54 13.65
CA LEU A 85 14.29 -11.13 12.45
C LEU A 85 15.19 -11.24 11.22
N LYS A 86 16.47 -10.86 11.33
CA LYS A 86 17.43 -10.97 10.23
C LYS A 86 17.59 -12.42 9.78
N ARG A 87 17.79 -13.35 10.72
CA ARG A 87 17.85 -14.79 10.43
C ARG A 87 16.57 -15.30 9.78
N LEU A 88 15.40 -14.91 10.29
CA LEU A 88 14.12 -15.32 9.72
C LEU A 88 13.96 -14.83 8.26
N GLN A 89 14.40 -13.62 7.95
CA GLN A 89 14.41 -13.10 6.58
C GLN A 89 15.37 -13.87 5.67
N GLU A 90 16.57 -14.22 6.15
CA GLU A 90 17.54 -15.01 5.41
C GLU A 90 17.03 -16.44 5.15
N ASP A 91 16.45 -17.09 6.17
CA ASP A 91 15.92 -18.46 6.08
C ASP A 91 14.69 -18.56 5.14
N THR A 92 13.88 -17.51 5.07
CA THR A 92 12.67 -17.48 4.21
C THR A 92 12.87 -16.79 2.87
N LEU A 93 14.04 -16.18 2.64
CA LEU A 93 14.33 -15.32 1.49
C LEU A 93 13.30 -14.19 1.30
N THR A 94 12.73 -13.69 2.40
CA THR A 94 11.73 -12.62 2.38
C THR A 94 12.25 -11.33 2.98
N LYS A 95 11.67 -10.20 2.55
CA LYS A 95 11.86 -8.92 3.21
C LYS A 95 10.70 -8.67 4.15
N MET A 96 11.00 -8.58 5.44
CA MET A 96 10.03 -8.29 6.49
C MET A 96 10.26 -6.88 7.03
N SER A 97 9.19 -6.17 7.36
CA SER A 97 9.29 -4.85 7.97
C SER A 97 8.16 -4.70 8.99
N ILE A 98 8.53 -4.27 10.20
CA ILE A 98 7.57 -3.97 11.25
C ILE A 98 7.13 -2.53 11.03
N LEU A 99 5.84 -2.33 10.78
CA LEU A 99 5.23 -1.05 10.42
C LEU A 99 4.09 -0.73 11.38
N GLY A 100 3.72 0.55 11.43
CA GLY A 100 2.56 1.04 12.19
C GLY A 100 2.86 1.40 13.64
N LYS A 101 1.78 1.70 14.39
CA LYS A 101 1.83 2.24 15.75
C LYS A 101 2.50 1.27 16.73
N GLY A 102 3.54 1.73 17.42
CA GLY A 102 4.35 0.95 18.35
C GLY A 102 5.48 0.16 17.68
N SER A 103 5.80 0.44 16.41
CA SER A 103 6.96 -0.14 15.72
C SER A 103 8.28 0.51 16.15
N MET A 104 8.25 1.77 16.58
CA MET A 104 9.42 2.49 17.07
C MET A 104 9.62 2.28 18.57
N ARG A 105 10.88 2.34 19.01
CA ARG A 105 11.23 2.26 20.43
C ARG A 105 10.75 3.50 21.20
N ASP A 106 10.92 4.67 20.59
CA ASP A 106 10.58 5.96 21.18
C ASP A 106 9.18 6.37 20.73
N LYS A 107 8.18 6.23 21.61
CA LYS A 107 6.77 6.52 21.30
C LYS A 107 6.50 8.00 21.02
N GLU A 108 7.20 8.91 21.70
CA GLU A 108 7.02 10.35 21.51
C GLU A 108 7.48 10.81 20.12
N LYS A 109 8.65 10.32 19.68
CA LYS A 109 9.15 10.59 18.33
C LYS A 109 8.26 9.96 17.27
N GLU A 110 7.71 8.78 17.54
CA GLU A 110 6.76 8.14 16.64
C GLU A 110 5.51 9.00 16.45
N GLU A 111 4.96 9.54 17.54
CA GLU A 111 3.77 10.40 17.49
C GLU A 111 4.06 11.73 16.77
N GLU A 112 5.24 12.32 16.99
CA GLU A 112 5.70 13.51 16.26
C GLU A 112 5.85 13.25 14.75
N LEU A 113 6.41 12.09 14.37
CA LEU A 113 6.54 11.67 12.98
C LEU A 113 5.18 11.35 12.35
N MET A 114 4.25 10.75 13.09
CA MET A 114 2.87 10.53 12.62
C MET A 114 2.13 11.84 12.40
N GLN A 115 2.36 12.86 13.25
CA GLN A 115 1.76 14.19 13.07
C GLN A 115 2.40 14.96 11.90
N ARG A 116 3.70 14.77 11.65
CA ARG A 116 4.42 15.45 10.56
C ARG A 116 4.29 14.77 9.20
N ALA A 117 4.06 13.47 9.13
CA ALA A 117 4.10 12.71 7.88
C ALA A 117 2.71 12.21 7.44
N ARG A 118 2.15 12.84 6.40
CA ARG A 118 1.31 12.13 5.41
C ARG A 118 2.24 11.35 4.45
N PRO A 119 1.75 10.38 3.66
CA PRO A 119 1.24 9.05 3.98
C PRO A 119 2.32 7.95 3.78
N ASN A 120 3.62 8.25 3.92
CA ASN A 120 4.68 7.25 3.68
C ASN A 120 4.93 6.30 4.87
N ILE A 121 4.15 6.46 5.95
CA ILE A 121 4.05 5.51 7.04
C ILE A 121 2.56 5.16 7.20
N THR A 122 2.12 4.07 6.56
CA THR A 122 0.83 3.36 6.78
C THR A 122 -0.36 3.75 5.90
N THR A 123 -0.74 2.83 5.00
CA THR A 123 -1.91 1.95 5.20
C THR A 123 -1.51 0.57 4.73
#